data_AF-A0A525CUR6-F1
#
_entry.id   AF-A0A525CUR6-F1
#
_cell.length_a   1.000
_cell.length_b   1.000
_cell.length_c   1.000
_cell.angle_alpha   90.00
_cell.angle_beta   90.00
_cell.angle_gamma   90.00
#
_symmetry.space_group_name_H-M   'P 1'
#
loop_
_entity.id
_entity.type
_entity.pdbx_description
1 polymer ?
#
loop_
_entity_poly.entity_id
_entity_poly.type
_entity_poly.pdbx_seq_one_letter_code
_entity_poly.pdbx_strand_id
1 'polypeptide(L)'
;MNEAPKSVVISKEDAVFWMDGNGKWHNEHGRFEHPKIIKYFNGSIQKDDGGYHLFQIRDGLEEKVYFKYEETALFAVDLAEKEEIILLLNTGKRIILDPSCLYEKEDSLYFTWKDHLVKFTDRALFKLSDYLTEQEGELTFSFKDSTWKIAIHP
;
A
#
# COMPACT_ATOMS: atom_id res chain seq x y z
N MET A 1 14.13 -23.49 28.42
CA MET A 1 14.63 -22.26 27.78
C MET A 1 14.23 -22.33 26.33
N ASN A 2 13.33 -21.47 25.86
CA ASN A 2 13.10 -21.33 24.42
C ASN A 2 14.22 -20.45 23.89
N GLU A 3 15.14 -21.01 23.12
CA GLU A 3 16.11 -20.22 22.36
C GLU A 3 15.33 -19.26 21.45
N ALA A 4 15.75 -17.99 21.39
CA ALA A 4 15.17 -17.04 20.47
C ALA A 4 15.29 -17.60 19.04
N PRO A 5 14.24 -17.50 18.21
CA PRO A 5 14.30 -17.99 16.84
C PRO A 5 15.50 -17.36 16.12
N LYS A 6 16.23 -18.17 15.36
CA LYS A 6 17.29 -17.64 14.49
C LYS A 6 16.63 -16.69 13.49
N SER A 7 17.24 -15.53 13.27
CA SER A 7 16.74 -14.52 12.34
C SER A 7 17.69 -14.34 11.16
N VAL A 8 17.16 -14.34 9.94
CA VAL A 8 17.88 -13.95 8.73
C VAL A 8 17.31 -12.62 8.23
N VAL A 9 18.20 -11.66 7.99
CA VAL A 9 17.84 -10.34 7.47
C VAL A 9 18.57 -10.12 6.16
N ILE A 10 17.81 -9.88 5.08
CA ILE A 10 18.32 -9.56 3.75
C ILE A 10 18.09 -8.07 3.50
N SER A 11 19.15 -7.35 3.12
CA SER A 11 19.11 -5.91 2.85
C SER A 11 18.33 -5.59 1.56
N LYS A 12 18.01 -4.31 1.33
CA LYS A 12 17.37 -3.87 0.08
C LYS A 12 18.26 -4.11 -1.14
N GLU A 13 19.57 -4.02 -0.95
CA GLU A 13 20.59 -4.14 -1.98
C GLU A 13 20.75 -5.60 -2.42
N ASP A 14 20.59 -6.54 -1.49
CA ASP A 14 20.72 -7.98 -1.71
C ASP A 14 19.40 -8.64 -2.17
N ALA A 15 18.26 -7.92 -2.10
CA ALA A 15 16.99 -8.44 -2.57
C ALA A 15 16.94 -8.56 -4.10
N VAL A 16 16.62 -9.77 -4.57
CA VAL A 16 16.50 -10.10 -6.01
C VAL A 16 15.14 -9.73 -6.61
N PHE A 17 14.29 -9.04 -5.86
CA PHE A 17 12.97 -8.59 -6.28
C PHE A 17 12.67 -7.19 -5.74
N TRP A 18 11.79 -6.47 -6.44
CA TRP A 18 11.38 -5.11 -6.07
C TRP A 18 9.91 -4.87 -6.46
N MET A 19 9.33 -3.81 -5.92
CA MET A 19 7.99 -3.33 -6.27
C MET A 19 8.09 -2.02 -7.05
N ASP A 20 7.36 -1.89 -8.15
CA ASP A 20 7.27 -0.63 -8.91
C ASP A 20 6.23 0.34 -8.29
N GLY A 21 6.16 1.57 -8.81
CA GLY A 21 5.23 2.62 -8.37
C GLY A 21 3.75 2.31 -8.62
N ASN A 22 3.43 1.18 -9.26
CA ASN A 22 2.09 0.67 -9.52
C ASN A 22 1.76 -0.60 -8.70
N GLY A 23 2.62 -0.93 -7.74
CA GLY A 23 2.44 -2.06 -6.83
C GLY A 23 2.62 -3.42 -7.50
N LYS A 24 3.35 -3.47 -8.63
CA LYS A 24 3.71 -4.73 -9.29
C LYS A 24 5.08 -5.18 -8.84
N TRP A 25 5.19 -6.47 -8.58
CA TRP A 25 6.46 -7.09 -8.23
C TRP A 25 7.25 -7.44 -9.49
N HIS A 26 8.56 -7.25 -9.44
CA HIS A 26 9.52 -7.59 -10.48
C HIS A 26 10.75 -8.28 -9.91
N ASN A 27 11.45 -9.03 -10.75
CA ASN A 27 12.78 -9.58 -10.52
C ASN A 27 13.65 -9.43 -11.79
N GLU A 28 14.86 -9.99 -11.79
CA GLU A 28 15.76 -9.94 -12.97
C GLU A 28 15.17 -10.55 -14.26
N HIS A 29 14.14 -11.40 -14.15
CA HIS A 29 13.44 -12.02 -15.27
C HIS A 29 12.16 -11.26 -15.67
N GLY A 30 11.88 -10.13 -15.03
CA GLY A 30 10.73 -9.28 -15.30
C GLY A 30 9.64 -9.37 -14.25
N ARG A 31 8.40 -9.08 -14.66
CA ARG A 31 7.26 -8.96 -13.76
C ARG A 31 6.79 -10.32 -13.25
N PHE A 32 6.49 -10.43 -11.96
CA PHE A 32 5.79 -11.60 -11.43
C PHE A 32 4.35 -11.62 -11.97
N GLU A 33 3.95 -12.75 -12.56
CA GLU A 33 2.60 -12.95 -13.09
C GLU A 33 1.75 -13.90 -12.23
N HIS A 34 2.40 -14.81 -11.50
CA HIS A 34 1.69 -15.86 -10.78
C HIS A 34 0.91 -15.31 -9.57
N PRO A 35 -0.44 -15.33 -9.56
CA PRO A 35 -1.23 -14.61 -8.56
C PRO A 35 -1.00 -15.06 -7.12
N LYS A 36 -0.68 -16.35 -6.91
CA LYS A 36 -0.37 -16.86 -5.56
C LYS A 36 0.93 -16.29 -5.00
N ILE A 37 1.93 -16.03 -5.86
CA ILE A 37 3.21 -15.45 -5.43
C ILE A 37 2.99 -14.00 -5.05
N ILE A 38 2.32 -13.23 -5.92
CA ILE A 38 1.96 -11.83 -5.65
C ILE A 38 1.15 -11.70 -4.37
N LYS A 39 0.13 -12.56 -4.19
CA LYS A 39 -0.70 -12.56 -2.98
C LYS A 39 0.11 -12.88 -1.73
N TYR A 40 1.03 -13.84 -1.81
CA TYR A 40 1.92 -14.19 -0.70
C TYR A 40 2.83 -13.01 -0.35
N PHE A 41 3.54 -12.46 -1.34
CA PHE A 41 4.43 -11.31 -1.15
C PHE A 41 3.69 -10.13 -0.53
N ASN A 42 2.54 -9.74 -1.10
CA ASN A 42 1.75 -8.65 -0.55
C ASN A 42 1.28 -8.93 0.89
N GLY A 43 0.80 -10.13 1.17
CA GLY A 43 0.35 -10.52 2.52
C GLY A 43 1.47 -10.52 3.57
N SER A 44 2.72 -10.70 3.14
CA SER A 44 3.91 -10.67 3.98
C SER A 44 4.50 -9.29 4.20
N ILE A 45 3.98 -8.23 3.58
CA ILE A 45 4.51 -6.87 3.75
C ILE A 45 4.28 -6.40 5.19
N GLN A 46 5.37 -6.02 5.83
CA GLN A 46 5.41 -5.31 7.11
C GLN A 46 6.29 -4.07 6.99
N LYS A 47 6.28 -3.22 8.02
CA LYS A 47 7.12 -2.04 8.12
C LYS A 47 7.66 -1.94 9.54
N ASP A 48 8.94 -1.65 9.65
CA ASP A 48 9.60 -1.24 10.89
C ASP A 48 10.53 -0.05 10.58
N ASP A 49 11.44 0.29 11.50
CA ASP A 49 12.36 1.41 11.37
C ASP A 49 13.30 1.28 10.13
N GLY A 50 13.49 0.07 9.60
CA GLY A 50 14.25 -0.16 8.36
C GLY A 50 13.43 0.06 7.07
N GLY A 51 12.13 0.34 7.20
CA GLY A 51 11.19 0.51 6.09
C GLY A 51 10.39 -0.77 5.80
N TYR A 52 9.83 -0.84 4.58
CA TYR A 52 9.03 -2.00 4.18
C TYR A 52 9.89 -3.24 3.92
N HIS A 53 9.44 -4.38 4.42
CA HIS A 53 10.06 -5.69 4.22
C HIS A 53 9.00 -6.79 4.09
N LEU A 54 9.39 -7.91 3.49
CA LEU A 54 8.63 -9.15 3.56
C LEU A 54 9.04 -9.91 4.81
N PHE A 55 8.06 -10.29 5.62
CA PHE A 55 8.27 -11.13 6.79
C PHE A 55 7.67 -12.51 6.58
N GLN A 56 8.45 -13.54 6.91
CA GLN A 56 7.98 -14.93 6.93
C GLN A 56 8.65 -15.72 8.05
N ILE A 57 7.98 -16.80 8.47
CA ILE A 57 8.55 -17.80 9.38
C ILE A 57 8.66 -19.10 8.59
N ARG A 58 9.87 -19.66 8.49
CA ARG A 58 10.13 -20.92 7.81
C ARG A 58 11.00 -21.82 8.68
N ASP A 59 10.53 -23.03 8.98
CA ASP A 59 11.27 -24.02 9.78
C ASP A 59 11.77 -23.47 11.14
N GLY A 60 11.00 -22.57 11.75
CA GLY A 60 11.34 -21.91 13.02
C GLY A 60 12.35 -20.75 12.89
N LEU A 61 12.72 -20.38 11.66
CA LEU A 61 13.55 -19.22 11.32
C LEU A 61 12.66 -18.04 10.96
N GLU A 62 12.93 -16.87 11.55
CA GLU A 62 12.35 -15.61 11.11
C GLU A 62 13.17 -15.05 9.95
N GLU A 63 12.53 -14.74 8.84
CA GLU A 63 13.18 -14.14 7.68
C GLU A 63 12.54 -12.78 7.39
N LYS A 64 13.40 -11.75 7.34
CA LYS A 64 13.06 -10.39 6.93
C LYS A 64 13.82 -10.03 5.67
N VAL A 65 13.10 -9.70 4.60
CA VAL A 65 13.69 -9.27 3.33
C VAL A 65 13.22 -7.86 3.03
N TYR A 66 14.09 -6.88 3.25
CA TYR A 66 13.83 -5.53 2.79
C TYR A 66 13.92 -5.50 1.26
N PHE A 67 13.02 -4.78 0.61
CA PHE A 67 12.98 -4.72 -0.86
C PHE A 67 12.92 -3.27 -1.34
N LYS A 68 13.36 -3.06 -2.58
CA LYS A 68 13.26 -1.75 -3.24
C LYS A 68 11.81 -1.51 -3.63
N TYR A 69 11.34 -0.29 -3.41
CA TYR A 69 10.05 0.23 -3.85
C TYR A 69 10.25 1.70 -4.22
N GLU A 70 9.39 2.23 -5.08
CA GLU A 70 9.44 3.64 -5.51
C GLU A 70 8.92 4.55 -4.39
N GLU A 71 7.61 4.82 -4.30
CA GLU A 71 7.07 5.71 -3.25
C GLU A 71 6.59 4.94 -2.01
N THR A 72 5.89 3.82 -2.22
CA THR A 72 5.29 3.03 -1.14
C THR A 72 5.15 1.56 -1.52
N ALA A 73 4.97 0.71 -0.51
CA ALA A 73 4.61 -0.69 -0.67
C ALA A 73 3.10 -0.96 -0.41
N LEU A 74 2.33 0.05 -0.02
CA LEU A 74 0.90 -0.08 0.31
C LEU A 74 0.01 0.59 -0.72
N PHE A 75 -0.93 -0.20 -1.23
CA PHE A 75 -1.85 0.22 -2.27
C PHE A 75 -3.28 -0.06 -1.85
N ALA A 76 -4.17 0.93 -1.99
CA ALA A 76 -5.60 0.68 -1.92
C ALA A 76 -6.03 0.02 -3.24
N VAL A 77 -6.36 -1.26 -3.17
CA VAL A 77 -6.69 -2.10 -4.35
C VAL A 77 -8.19 -2.25 -4.57
N ASP A 78 -8.97 -2.00 -3.53
CA ASP A 78 -10.43 -2.00 -3.59
C ASP A 78 -11.01 -1.14 -2.46
N LEU A 79 -12.30 -0.84 -2.54
CA LEU A 79 -13.05 -0.21 -1.46
C LEU A 79 -14.46 -0.77 -1.37
N ALA A 80 -15.06 -0.61 -0.20
CA ALA A 80 -16.46 -0.92 0.07
C ALA A 80 -17.09 0.22 0.88
N GLU A 81 -18.24 0.68 0.42
CA GLU A 81 -19.09 1.61 1.17
C GLU A 81 -19.93 0.85 2.21
N LYS A 82 -19.97 1.39 3.43
CA LYS A 82 -20.93 1.02 4.49
C LYS A 82 -21.36 2.31 5.20
N GLU A 83 -21.32 2.33 6.54
CA GLU A 83 -21.38 3.57 7.33
C GLU A 83 -20.15 4.48 7.09
N GLU A 84 -19.04 3.88 6.65
CA GLU A 84 -17.77 4.53 6.34
C GLU A 84 -17.21 3.92 5.04
N ILE A 85 -16.25 4.59 4.40
CA ILE A 85 -15.50 4.02 3.28
C ILE A 85 -14.38 3.13 3.84
N ILE A 86 -14.45 1.83 3.53
CA ILE A 86 -13.44 0.85 3.93
C ILE A 86 -12.53 0.53 2.76
N LEU A 87 -11.24 0.85 2.90
CA LEU A 87 -10.21 0.50 1.92
C LEU A 87 -9.72 -0.93 2.16
N LEU A 88 -9.58 -1.70 1.07
CA LEU A 88 -8.84 -2.95 1.03
C LEU A 88 -7.43 -2.67 0.52
N LEU A 89 -6.41 -2.95 1.33
CA LEU A 89 -5.02 -2.83 0.92
C LEU A 89 -4.55 -4.07 0.14
N ASN A 90 -3.49 -3.93 -0.66
CA ASN A 90 -2.80 -5.03 -1.33
C ASN A 90 -2.39 -6.15 -0.35
N THR A 91 -2.06 -5.79 0.90
CA THR A 91 -1.74 -6.73 1.99
C THR A 91 -2.94 -7.55 2.49
N GLY A 92 -4.16 -7.24 2.04
CA GLY A 92 -5.41 -7.83 2.50
C GLY A 92 -6.00 -7.17 3.75
N LYS A 93 -5.29 -6.22 4.37
CA LYS A 93 -5.80 -5.44 5.49
C LYS A 93 -6.96 -4.55 5.06
N ARG A 94 -7.91 -4.34 5.97
CA ARG A 94 -9.01 -3.39 5.81
C ARG A 94 -8.81 -2.22 6.76
N ILE A 95 -8.89 -1.00 6.24
CA ILE A 95 -8.74 0.23 7.00
C ILE A 95 -9.86 1.20 6.66
N ILE A 96 -10.26 2.02 7.61
CA ILE A 96 -11.22 3.10 7.38
C ILE A 96 -10.48 4.25 6.70
N LEU A 97 -11.06 4.79 5.63
CA LEU A 97 -10.58 6.02 5.01
C LEU A 97 -10.92 7.20 5.90
N ASP A 98 -9.90 7.97 6.31
CA ASP A 98 -10.08 9.31 6.84
C ASP A 98 -9.90 10.32 5.70
N PRO A 99 -10.98 10.97 5.21
CA PRO A 99 -10.89 11.88 4.07
C PRO A 99 -9.98 13.07 4.29
N SER A 100 -9.75 13.49 5.55
CA SER A 100 -8.85 14.61 5.87
C SER A 100 -7.38 14.31 5.58
N CYS A 101 -7.03 13.02 5.45
CA CYS A 101 -5.68 12.56 5.15
C CYS A 101 -5.47 12.26 3.64
N LEU A 102 -6.44 12.58 2.79
CA LEU A 102 -6.31 12.45 1.33
C LEU A 102 -5.51 13.60 0.75
N TYR A 103 -4.64 13.27 -0.20
CA TYR A 103 -3.92 14.27 -0.97
C TYR A 103 -3.54 13.76 -2.35
N GLU A 104 -3.38 14.68 -3.29
CA GLU A 104 -2.92 14.42 -4.64
C GLU A 104 -1.43 14.75 -4.77
N LYS A 105 -0.69 13.92 -5.51
CA LYS A 105 0.69 14.19 -5.93
C LYS A 105 0.95 13.52 -7.27
N GLU A 106 1.48 14.25 -8.25
CA GLU A 106 1.87 13.73 -9.58
C GLU A 106 0.77 12.84 -10.21
N ASP A 107 -0.43 13.39 -10.39
CA ASP A 107 -1.63 12.73 -10.96
C ASP A 107 -2.08 11.46 -10.22
N SER A 108 -1.58 11.22 -9.01
CA SER A 108 -1.92 10.08 -8.17
C SER A 108 -2.57 10.54 -6.87
N LEU A 109 -3.62 9.84 -6.44
CA LEU A 109 -4.22 10.05 -5.14
C LEU A 109 -3.53 9.17 -4.09
N TYR A 110 -3.27 9.80 -2.95
CA TYR A 110 -2.67 9.18 -1.78
C TYR A 110 -3.53 9.40 -0.54
N PHE A 111 -3.29 8.52 0.43
CA PHE A 111 -3.86 8.60 1.77
C PHE A 111 -2.75 8.32 2.78
N THR A 112 -2.62 9.19 3.79
CA THR A 112 -1.71 8.93 4.91
C THR A 112 -2.44 8.16 5.99
N TRP A 113 -1.92 6.98 6.34
CA TRP A 113 -2.47 6.13 7.40
C TRP A 113 -1.40 5.84 8.45
N LYS A 114 -1.48 6.51 9.61
CA LYS A 114 -0.43 6.47 10.64
C LYS A 114 0.91 6.91 10.02
N ASP A 115 1.91 6.03 10.02
CA ASP A 115 3.23 6.24 9.41
C ASP A 115 3.33 5.68 7.98
N HIS A 116 2.21 5.25 7.40
CA HIS A 116 2.17 4.68 6.05
C HIS A 116 1.65 5.68 5.03
N LEU A 117 2.33 5.71 3.88
CA LEU A 117 1.78 6.24 2.65
C LEU A 117 1.00 5.14 1.92
N VAL A 118 -0.25 5.39 1.54
CA VAL A 118 -1.07 4.47 0.73
C VAL A 118 -1.40 5.13 -0.60
N LYS A 119 -1.03 4.49 -1.72
CA LYS A 119 -1.38 4.95 -3.06
C LYS A 119 -2.67 4.28 -3.55
N PHE A 120 -3.59 5.02 -4.15
CA PHE A 120 -4.76 4.40 -4.76
C PHE A 120 -4.40 3.79 -6.11
N THR A 121 -4.87 2.56 -6.35
CA THR A 121 -4.81 1.97 -7.70
C THR A 121 -5.95 2.51 -8.57
N ASP A 122 -5.81 2.43 -9.89
CA ASP A 122 -6.86 2.83 -10.84
C ASP A 122 -8.23 2.22 -10.52
N ARG A 123 -8.24 0.94 -10.11
CA ARG A 123 -9.47 0.25 -9.72
C ARG A 123 -10.12 0.88 -8.48
N ALA A 124 -9.32 1.24 -7.47
CA ALA A 124 -9.83 1.88 -6.26
C ALA A 124 -10.23 3.32 -6.54
N LEU A 125 -9.46 4.06 -7.35
CA LEU A 125 -9.78 5.41 -7.82
C LEU A 125 -11.11 5.44 -8.58
N PHE A 126 -11.32 4.48 -9.49
CA PHE A 126 -12.57 4.39 -10.24
C PHE A 126 -13.78 4.27 -9.31
N LYS A 127 -13.69 3.44 -8.26
CA LYS A 127 -14.75 3.33 -7.26
C LYS A 127 -14.86 4.56 -6.36
N LEU A 128 -13.75 5.24 -6.10
CA LEU A 128 -13.74 6.44 -5.28
C LEU A 128 -14.30 7.65 -6.05
N SER A 129 -14.27 7.61 -7.38
CA SER A 129 -14.69 8.71 -8.24
C SER A 129 -16.14 9.13 -8.04
N ASP A 130 -17.01 8.21 -7.61
CA ASP A 130 -18.41 8.52 -7.25
C ASP A 130 -18.52 9.53 -6.08
N TYR A 131 -17.46 9.68 -5.29
CA TYR A 131 -17.36 10.62 -4.16
C TYR A 131 -16.44 11.80 -4.45
N LEU A 132 -15.79 11.83 -5.62
CA LEU A 132 -14.87 12.89 -5.99
C LEU A 132 -15.57 13.92 -6.88
N THR A 133 -15.27 15.19 -6.64
CA THR A 133 -15.76 16.28 -7.48
C THR A 133 -14.63 17.28 -7.66
N GLU A 134 -14.38 17.63 -8.92
CA GLU A 134 -13.42 18.67 -9.29
C GLU A 134 -14.17 19.92 -9.76
N GLN A 135 -13.91 21.05 -9.11
CA GLN A 135 -14.44 22.35 -9.50
C GLN A 135 -13.33 23.40 -9.43
N GLU A 136 -13.16 24.17 -10.50
CA GLU A 136 -12.13 25.23 -10.58
C GLU A 136 -10.69 24.75 -10.29
N GLY A 137 -10.39 23.48 -10.60
CA GLY A 137 -9.08 22.86 -10.33
C GLY A 137 -8.89 22.42 -8.87
N GLU A 138 -9.95 22.46 -8.05
CA GLU A 138 -9.95 21.93 -6.69
C GLU A 138 -10.65 20.58 -6.65
N LEU A 139 -9.91 19.54 -6.26
CA LEU A 139 -10.46 18.22 -6.03
C LEU A 139 -11.03 18.15 -4.60
N THR A 140 -12.27 17.69 -4.49
CA THR A 140 -12.97 17.49 -3.22
C THR A 140 -13.47 16.06 -3.13
N PHE A 141 -13.52 15.54 -1.90
CA PHE A 141 -14.16 14.28 -1.55
C PHE A 141 -15.45 14.58 -0.79
N SER A 142 -16.57 14.00 -1.18
CA SER A 142 -17.86 14.15 -0.51
C SER A 142 -18.44 12.80 -0.14
N PHE A 143 -18.79 12.64 1.14
CA PHE A 143 -19.40 11.42 1.66
C PHE A 143 -20.41 11.78 2.74
N LYS A 144 -21.65 11.30 2.58
CA LYS A 144 -22.81 11.72 3.37
C LYS A 144 -22.94 13.27 3.33
N ASP A 145 -23.19 13.91 4.46
CA ASP A 145 -23.40 15.37 4.56
C ASP A 145 -22.10 16.16 4.76
N SER A 146 -20.96 15.59 4.38
CA SER A 146 -19.64 16.18 4.61
C SER A 146 -18.79 16.20 3.35
N THR A 147 -18.00 17.26 3.22
CA THR A 147 -17.11 17.50 2.09
C THR A 147 -15.74 17.91 2.61
N TRP A 148 -14.69 17.34 2.02
CA TRP A 148 -13.29 17.56 2.36
C TRP A 148 -12.55 18.00 1.12
N LYS A 149 -11.75 19.07 1.24
CA LYS A 149 -10.82 19.46 0.19
C LYS A 149 -9.62 18.53 0.20
N ILE A 150 -9.23 18.03 -0.97
CA ILE A 150 -8.04 17.21 -1.14
C ILE A 150 -6.85 18.17 -1.34
N ALA A 151 -5.82 18.00 -0.52
CA ALA A 151 -4.62 18.81 -0.63
C ALA A 151 -3.82 18.42 -1.89
N ILE A 152 -3.21 19.40 -2.55
CA ILE A 152 -2.28 19.15 -3.66
C ILE A 152 -0.86 19.28 -3.11
N HIS A 153 -0.09 18.22 -3.22
CA HIS A 153 1.32 18.20 -2.88
C HIS A 153 2.16 18.28 -4.16
N PRO A 154 3.21 19.13 -4.18
CA PRO A 154 4.13 19.23 -5.30
C PRO A 154 5.01 17.99 -5.47
#